data_AF-A0A506PQI4-F1
#
_entry.id   AF-A0A506PQI4-F1
#
_cell.length_a   1.000
_cell.length_b   1.000
_cell.length_c   1.000
_cell.angle_alpha   90.00
_cell.angle_beta   90.00
_cell.angle_gamma   90.00
#
_symmetry.space_group_name_H-M   'P 1'
#
loop_
_entity.id
_entity.type
_entity.pdbx_description
1 polymer ?
#
loop_
_entity_poly.entity_id
_entity_poly.type
_entity_poly.pdbx_seq_one_letter_code
_entity_poly.pdbx_strand_id
1 'polypeptide(L)'
;MENSNSTGKIVGALMIGTLVGAAIGVLFAPHKGSKTRHNIANGAKDLANSAKDLANDVKHRVSSGYDELVHQAEKATSYADGQAKAITNTNKQKM
;
A
#
# COMPACT_ATOMS: atom_id res chain seq x y z
N MET A 1 28.40 -5.11 -4.64
CA MET A 1 27.49 -4.30 -3.80
C MET A 1 26.07 -4.67 -4.20
N GLU A 2 25.43 -5.57 -3.48
CA GLU A 2 24.16 -6.20 -3.85
C GLU A 2 23.18 -6.05 -2.69
N ASN A 3 22.36 -4.99 -2.74
CA ASN A 3 21.33 -4.65 -1.74
C ASN A 3 20.38 -3.54 -2.27
N SER A 4 20.88 -2.62 -3.09
CA SER A 4 20.12 -1.44 -3.55
C SER A 4 18.92 -1.73 -4.44
N ASN A 5 18.90 -2.88 -5.14
CA ASN A 5 17.84 -3.21 -6.10
C ASN A 5 16.52 -3.63 -5.43
N SER A 6 16.55 -4.21 -4.24
CA SER A 6 15.34 -4.68 -3.55
C SER A 6 14.69 -3.54 -2.77
N THR A 7 15.47 -2.77 -2.02
CA THR A 7 15.00 -1.57 -1.32
C THR A 7 14.50 -0.52 -2.30
N GLY A 8 15.21 -0.31 -3.42
CA GLY A 8 14.77 0.62 -4.47
C GLY A 8 13.44 0.20 -5.11
N LYS A 9 13.22 -1.10 -5.33
CA LYS A 9 11.93 -1.64 -5.82
C LYS A 9 10.80 -1.44 -4.81
N ILE A 10 11.06 -1.66 -3.51
CA ILE A 10 10.05 -1.46 -2.46
C ILE A 10 9.68 0.01 -2.35
N VAL A 11 10.66 0.91 -2.29
CA VAL A 11 10.42 2.37 -2.26
C VAL A 11 9.67 2.82 -3.50
N GLY A 12 10.05 2.33 -4.68
CA GLY A 12 9.36 2.63 -5.94
C GLY A 12 7.90 2.14 -5.94
N ALA A 13 7.66 0.91 -5.50
CA ALA A 13 6.31 0.35 -5.39
C ALA A 13 5.43 1.12 -4.39
N LEU A 14 6.01 1.55 -3.26
CA LEU A 14 5.30 2.32 -2.23
C LEU A 14 4.95 3.72 -2.73
N MET A 15 5.84 4.37 -3.48
CA MET A 15 5.56 5.66 -4.12
C MET A 15 4.43 5.56 -5.15
N ILE A 16 4.49 4.56 -6.04
CA ILE A 16 3.44 4.34 -7.05
C ILE A 16 2.12 4.01 -6.37
N GLY A 17 2.13 3.13 -5.37
CA GLY A 17 0.96 2.77 -4.58
C GLY A 17 0.36 3.96 -3.84
N THR A 18 1.19 4.84 -3.29
CA THR A 18 0.74 6.07 -2.61
C THR A 18 0.15 7.05 -3.60
N LEU A 19 0.75 7.25 -4.77
CA LEU A 19 0.20 8.15 -5.80
C LEU A 19 -1.15 7.65 -6.32
N VAL A 20 -1.26 6.37 -6.66
CA VAL A 20 -2.51 5.76 -7.12
C VAL A 20 -3.55 5.78 -6.00
N GLY A 21 -3.15 5.43 -4.77
CA GLY A 21 -4.03 5.45 -3.60
C GLY A 21 -4.50 6.85 -3.23
N ALA A 22 -3.64 7.87 -3.34
CA ALA A 22 -4.00 9.26 -3.12
C ALA A 22 -4.91 9.77 -4.24
N ALA A 23 -4.65 9.43 -5.50
CA ALA A 23 -5.53 9.79 -6.61
C ALA A 23 -6.93 9.22 -6.43
N ILE A 24 -7.04 7.93 -6.07
CA ILE A 24 -8.31 7.27 -5.77
C ILE A 24 -8.96 7.89 -4.52
N GLY A 25 -8.20 8.11 -3.45
CA GLY A 25 -8.69 8.69 -2.19
C GLY A 25 -9.19 10.13 -2.35
N VAL A 26 -8.51 10.94 -3.16
CA VAL A 26 -8.92 12.30 -3.50
C VAL A 26 -10.16 12.28 -4.41
N LEU A 27 -10.23 11.35 -5.37
CA LEU A 27 -11.40 11.21 -6.25
C LEU A 27 -12.65 10.76 -5.48
N PHE A 28 -12.49 9.89 -4.48
CA PHE A 28 -13.59 9.38 -3.66
C PHE A 28 -13.97 10.29 -2.48
N ALA A 29 -13.11 11.22 -2.04
CA ALA A 29 -13.40 12.09 -0.91
C ALA A 29 -14.39 13.21 -1.28
N PRO A 30 -15.63 13.22 -0.75
CA PRO A 30 -16.62 14.23 -1.10
C PRO A 30 -16.46 15.45 -0.18
N HIS A 31 -15.48 16.31 -0.46
CA HIS A 31 -15.27 17.54 0.31
C HIS A 31 -15.29 18.81 -0.56
N LYS A 32 -16.15 19.77 -0.17
CA LYS A 32 -16.13 21.13 -0.74
C LYS A 32 -14.87 21.88 -0.28
N GLY A 33 -14.16 22.52 -1.20
CA GLY A 33 -12.87 23.20 -0.94
C GLY A 33 -12.88 24.26 0.18
N SER A 34 -14.04 24.85 0.53
CA SER A 34 -14.15 25.78 1.66
C SER A 34 -13.91 25.10 3.01
N LYS A 35 -14.38 23.85 3.18
CA LYS A 35 -14.12 23.04 4.38
C LYS A 35 -12.67 22.57 4.42
N THR A 36 -12.04 22.29 3.29
CA THR A 36 -10.61 21.91 3.25
C THR A 36 -9.71 23.03 3.75
N ARG A 37 -9.93 24.28 3.30
CA ARG A 37 -9.14 25.43 3.79
C ARG A 37 -9.38 25.70 5.28
N HIS A 38 -10.63 25.60 5.74
CA HIS A 38 -10.97 25.76 7.16
C HIS A 38 -10.39 24.63 8.04
N ASN A 39 -10.46 23.38 7.57
CA ASN A 39 -9.89 22.22 8.25
C ASN A 39 -8.36 22.25 8.27
N ILE A 40 -7.70 22.80 7.24
CA ILE A 40 -6.25 23.03 7.28
C ILE A 40 -5.91 24.08 8.34
N ALA A 41 -6.70 25.16 8.44
CA ALA A 41 -6.44 26.23 9.41
C ALA A 41 -6.67 25.80 10.87
N ASN A 42 -7.73 25.03 11.15
CA ASN A 42 -8.12 24.67 12.52
C ASN A 42 -7.85 23.20 12.88
N GLY A 43 -8.05 22.28 11.93
CA GLY A 43 -8.06 20.84 12.16
C GLY A 43 -6.74 20.13 11.87
N ALA A 44 -5.71 20.80 11.36
CA ALA A 44 -4.44 20.15 11.06
C ALA A 44 -3.76 19.59 12.32
N LYS A 45 -3.92 20.27 13.46
CA LYS A 45 -3.35 19.83 14.74
C LYS A 45 -4.10 18.63 15.32
N ASP A 46 -5.42 18.65 15.26
CA ASP A 46 -6.27 17.53 15.70
C ASP A 46 -6.10 16.32 14.79
N LEU A 47 -6.01 16.53 13.48
CA LEU A 47 -5.72 15.50 12.50
C LEU A 47 -4.33 14.90 12.73
N ALA A 48 -3.32 15.70 13.05
CA ALA A 48 -1.99 15.20 13.38
C ALA A 48 -2.00 14.34 14.65
N ASN A 49 -2.76 14.74 15.67
CA ASN A 49 -2.94 13.94 16.88
C ASN A 49 -3.66 12.61 16.59
N SER A 50 -4.81 12.65 15.90
CA SER A 50 -5.54 11.43 15.53
C SER A 50 -4.74 10.52 14.59
N ALA A 51 -3.98 11.08 13.66
CA ALA A 51 -3.09 10.32 12.79
C ALA A 51 -1.96 9.64 13.58
N LYS A 52 -1.44 10.31 14.62
CA LYS A 52 -0.40 9.75 15.49
C LYS A 52 -0.93 8.58 16.32
N ASP A 53 -2.15 8.71 16.85
CA ASP A 53 -2.81 7.64 17.59
C ASP A 53 -3.13 6.45 16.66
N LEU A 54 -3.68 6.72 15.48
CA LEU A 54 -3.92 5.68 14.47
C LEU A 54 -2.62 5.00 14.02
N ALA A 55 -1.53 5.75 13.86
CA ALA A 55 -0.24 5.19 13.50
C ALA A 55 0.32 4.27 14.60
N ASN A 56 0.12 4.62 15.87
CA ASN A 56 0.50 3.76 17.00
C ASN A 56 -0.32 2.47 17.02
N ASP A 57 -1.63 2.57 16.82
CA ASP A 57 -2.52 1.40 16.76
C ASP A 57 -2.19 0.48 15.57
N VAL A 58 -1.98 1.07 14.40
CA VAL A 58 -1.56 0.34 13.19
C VAL A 58 -0.21 -0.31 13.43
N LYS A 59 0.76 0.38 14.02
CA LYS A 59 2.07 -0.21 14.36
C LYS A 59 1.91 -1.43 15.26
N HIS A 60 1.03 -1.37 16.26
CA HIS A 60 0.80 -2.49 17.16
C HIS A 60 0.13 -3.67 16.44
N ARG A 61 -0.93 -3.41 15.66
CA ARG A 61 -1.64 -4.44 14.88
C ARG A 61 -0.77 -5.06 13.79
N VAL A 62 0.00 -4.24 13.08
CA VAL A 62 0.96 -4.71 12.07
C VAL A 62 2.02 -5.56 12.75
N SER A 63 2.56 -5.15 13.90
CA SER A 63 3.59 -5.94 14.59
C SER A 63 3.07 -7.31 15.07
N SER A 64 1.79 -7.43 15.45
CA SER A 64 1.20 -8.71 15.87
C SER A 64 0.69 -9.56 14.71
N GLY A 65 0.21 -8.94 13.64
CA GLY A 65 -0.34 -9.62 12.46
C GLY A 65 0.64 -9.77 11.30
N TYR A 66 1.89 -9.31 11.45
CA TYR A 66 2.87 -9.29 10.36
C TYR A 66 3.11 -10.69 9.80
N ASP A 67 3.34 -11.66 10.68
CA ASP A 67 3.62 -13.03 10.28
C ASP A 67 2.43 -13.67 9.55
N GLU A 68 1.20 -13.36 9.97
CA GLU A 68 -0.02 -13.87 9.32
C GLU A 68 -0.29 -13.18 7.98
N LEU A 69 -0.06 -11.86 7.89
CA LEU A 69 -0.14 -11.09 6.64
C LEU A 69 0.87 -11.56 5.61
N VAL A 70 2.12 -11.79 6.02
CA VAL A 70 3.17 -12.32 5.15
C VAL A 70 2.81 -13.73 4.69
N HIS A 71 2.34 -14.60 5.58
CA HIS A 71 1.92 -15.95 5.21
C HIS A 71 0.75 -15.98 4.22
N GLN A 72 -0.22 -15.09 4.37
CA GLN A 72 -1.36 -15.00 3.44
C GLN A 72 -0.96 -14.37 2.11
N ALA A 73 -0.10 -13.34 2.14
CA ALA A 73 0.46 -12.75 0.94
C ALA A 73 1.29 -13.76 0.14
N GLU A 74 2.09 -14.58 0.82
CA GLU A 74 2.95 -15.60 0.21
C GLU A 74 2.14 -16.78 -0.37
N LYS A 75 1.01 -17.13 0.26
CA LYS A 75 0.03 -18.06 -0.33
C LYS A 75 -0.62 -17.46 -1.57
N ALA A 76 -1.10 -16.22 -1.51
CA ALA A 76 -1.72 -15.57 -2.66
C ALA A 76 -0.75 -15.40 -3.84
N THR A 77 0.52 -15.06 -3.56
CA THR A 77 1.55 -14.95 -4.58
C THR A 77 1.92 -16.32 -5.13
N SER A 78 2.03 -17.38 -4.33
CA SER A 78 2.33 -18.73 -4.86
C SER A 78 1.19 -19.31 -5.70
N TYR A 79 -0.08 -19.03 -5.38
CA TYR A 79 -1.20 -19.34 -6.27
C TYR A 79 -1.15 -18.53 -7.57
N ALA A 80 -0.88 -17.23 -7.47
CA ALA A 80 -0.74 -16.37 -8.65
C ALA A 80 0.46 -16.77 -9.52
N ASP A 81 1.59 -17.15 -8.92
CA ASP A 81 2.83 -17.53 -9.59
C ASP A 81 2.72 -18.92 -10.21
N GLY A 82 1.99 -19.85 -9.57
CA GLY A 82 1.61 -21.14 -10.16
C GLY A 82 0.71 -21.00 -11.39
N GLN A 83 -0.31 -20.12 -11.31
CA GLN A 83 -1.17 -19.81 -12.45
C GLN A 83 -0.41 -19.03 -13.55
N ALA A 84 0.44 -18.07 -13.17
CA ALA A 84 1.26 -17.31 -14.11
C ALA A 84 2.29 -18.20 -14.82
N LYS A 85 2.89 -19.17 -14.13
CA LYS A 85 3.80 -20.16 -14.74
C LYS A 85 3.08 -21.11 -15.69
N ALA A 86 1.86 -21.55 -15.36
CA ALA A 86 1.04 -22.36 -16.26
C ALA A 86 0.63 -21.58 -17.54
N ILE A 87 0.29 -20.30 -17.39
CA ILE A 87 -0.07 -19.42 -18.51
C ILE A 87 1.16 -19.07 -19.37
N THR A 88 2.33 -18.87 -18.76
CA THR A 88 3.57 -18.52 -19.48
C THR A 88 4.19 -19.72 -20.22
N ASN A 89 4.09 -20.94 -19.67
CA ASN A 89 4.66 -22.14 -20.29
C ASN A 89 3.81 -22.66 -21.47
N THR A 90 2.48 -22.50 -21.40
CA THR A 90 1.58 -22.86 -22.51
C THR A 90 1.85 -22.03 -23.77
N ASN A 91 2.34 -20.80 -23.63
CA ASN A 91 2.68 -19.94 -24.77
C ASN A 91 4.07 -20.25 -25.38
N LYS A 92 4.99 -20.90 -24.63
CA LYS A 92 6.31 -21.33 -25.12
C LYS A 92 6.28 -22.68 -25.84
N GLN A 93 5.34 -23.58 -25.53
CA GLN A 93 5.18 -24.84 -26.27
C GLN A 93 4.49 -24.69 -27.63
N LYS A 94 3.93 -23.51 -27.93
CA LYS A 94 3.19 -23.24 -29.16
C LYS A 94 3.93 -22.30 -30.14
N MET A 95 5.20 -21.99 -29.87
CA MET A 95 6.12 -21.32 -30.80
C MET A 95 7.23 -22.29 -31.21
#